data_AF-A0A3B9UF89-F1
#
_entry.id   AF-A0A3B9UF89-F1
#
_cell.length_a   1.000
_cell.length_b   1.000
_cell.length_c   1.000
_cell.angle_alpha   90.00
_cell.angle_beta   90.00
_cell.angle_gamma   90.00
#
_symmetry.space_group_name_H-M   'P 1'
#
loop_
_entity.id
_entity.type
_entity.pdbx_description
1 polymer ?
#
loop_
_entity_poly.entity_id
_entity_poly.type
_entity_poly.pdbx_seq_one_letter_code
_entity_poly.pdbx_strand_id
1 'polypeptide(L)'
;QMETMTLYRESGASPLSGCVPLLIQMPILLAVFRFFPAAFELRQKGFLWAEDLSSFDSILDFGFHIPVYGDHISLFTLLMAGTTLAYTYMNSGNMQTPQQPGMPDMRVIMYIFPFMMIFFFNNYSAGLSYYYFVSTLLSIVMMVMIKQFFVNEDKLKVKMAERKANNAANPKVKKKSKFQERLEEMQRQQQEMLKNRKK
;
A
#
# COMPACT_ATOMS: atom_id res chain seq x y z
N GLN A 1 2.60 20.52 -12.47
CA GLN A 1 1.51 19.52 -12.59
C GLN A 1 1.25 19.09 -14.04
N MET A 2 1.24 20.01 -15.02
CA MET A 2 1.11 19.61 -16.43
C MET A 2 2.29 18.77 -16.92
N GLU A 3 3.54 19.15 -16.60
CA GLU A 3 4.74 18.39 -17.01
C GLU A 3 4.84 17.00 -16.37
N THR A 4 4.36 16.84 -15.14
CA THR A 4 4.31 15.52 -14.51
C THR A 4 3.25 14.64 -15.17
N MET A 5 2.12 15.21 -15.58
CA MET A 5 1.08 14.50 -16.34
C MET A 5 1.50 14.14 -17.77
N THR A 6 2.28 14.99 -18.45
CA THR A 6 2.85 14.65 -19.76
C THR A 6 3.87 13.53 -19.65
N LEU A 7 4.74 13.53 -18.63
CA LEU A 7 5.67 12.44 -18.34
C LEU A 7 4.95 11.09 -18.08
N TYR A 8 3.84 11.12 -17.34
CA TYR A 8 2.99 9.93 -17.13
C TYR A 8 2.33 9.42 -18.41
N ARG A 9 1.89 10.34 -19.29
CA ARG A 9 1.33 9.98 -20.61
C ARG A 9 2.38 9.34 -21.53
N GLU A 10 3.58 9.91 -21.56
CA GLU A 10 4.69 9.42 -22.37
C GLU A 10 5.16 8.03 -21.89
N SER A 11 5.33 7.86 -20.58
CA SER A 11 5.70 6.58 -19.97
C SER A 11 4.60 5.51 -20.01
N GLY A 12 3.32 5.90 -20.20
CA GLY A 12 2.18 4.97 -20.24
C GLY A 12 1.84 4.35 -18.89
N ALA A 13 2.40 4.88 -17.79
CA ALA A 13 2.07 4.46 -16.44
C ALA A 13 0.76 5.15 -15.98
N SER A 14 -0.19 4.37 -15.48
CA SER A 14 -1.45 4.89 -14.95
C SER A 14 -1.31 5.21 -13.46
N PRO A 15 -1.63 6.45 -13.01
CA PRO A 15 -1.63 6.78 -11.58
C PRO A 15 -2.70 6.00 -10.80
N LEU A 16 -3.70 5.43 -11.47
CA LEU A 16 -4.76 4.61 -10.87
C LEU A 16 -4.32 3.16 -10.60
N SER A 17 -3.22 2.69 -11.18
CA SER A 17 -2.77 1.31 -10.94
C SER A 17 -2.39 1.05 -9.47
N GLY A 18 -2.11 2.10 -8.69
CA GLY A 18 -1.81 1.99 -7.26
C GLY A 18 -3.03 1.73 -6.36
N CYS A 19 -4.26 2.06 -6.78
CA CYS A 19 -5.47 1.87 -5.95
C CYS A 19 -6.28 0.61 -6.30
N VAL A 20 -6.00 -0.03 -7.44
CA VAL A 20 -6.63 -1.30 -7.83
C VAL A 20 -6.42 -2.42 -6.80
N PRO A 21 -5.23 -2.59 -6.18
CA PRO A 21 -5.03 -3.59 -5.14
C PRO A 21 -5.93 -3.36 -3.92
N LEU A 22 -6.18 -2.11 -3.56
CA LEU A 22 -7.02 -1.76 -2.41
C LEU A 22 -8.47 -2.21 -2.63
N LEU A 23 -9.01 -2.03 -3.85
CA LEU A 23 -10.38 -2.43 -4.16
C LEU A 23 -10.60 -3.94 -4.05
N ILE A 24 -9.61 -4.74 -4.45
CA ILE A 24 -9.66 -6.19 -4.34
C ILE A 24 -9.45 -6.63 -2.88
N GLN A 25 -8.69 -5.86 -2.09
CA GLN A 25 -8.40 -6.17 -0.69
C GLN A 25 -9.59 -5.93 0.26
N MET A 26 -10.42 -4.91 0.00
CA MET A 26 -11.56 -4.54 0.87
C MET A 26 -12.49 -5.72 1.25
N PRO A 27 -12.97 -6.57 0.32
CA PRO A 27 -13.83 -7.71 0.69
C PRO A 27 -13.11 -8.76 1.54
N ILE A 28 -11.83 -8.99 1.29
CA ILE A 28 -11.02 -9.95 2.06
C ILE A 28 -10.86 -9.45 3.50
N LEU A 29 -10.59 -8.15 3.67
CA LEU A 29 -10.47 -7.53 4.99
C LEU A 29 -11.76 -7.70 5.81
N LEU A 30 -12.93 -7.46 5.20
CA LEU A 30 -14.22 -7.62 5.86
C LEU A 30 -14.50 -9.07 6.26
N ALA A 31 -14.16 -10.04 5.40
CA ALA A 31 -14.33 -11.46 5.69
C ALA A 31 -13.48 -11.88 6.90
N VAL A 32 -12.20 -11.50 6.90
CA VAL A 32 -11.26 -11.87 7.96
C VAL A 32 -11.60 -11.20 9.29
N PHE A 33 -11.97 -9.91 9.25
CA PHE A 33 -12.36 -9.15 10.45
C PHE A 33 -13.62 -9.73 11.13
N ARG A 34 -14.55 -10.29 10.35
CA ARG A 34 -15.73 -10.98 10.91
C ARG A 34 -15.46 -12.42 11.30
N PHE A 35 -14.59 -13.12 10.59
CA PHE A 35 -14.35 -14.54 10.80
C PHE A 35 -13.60 -14.82 12.11
N PHE A 36 -12.48 -14.14 12.37
CA PHE A 36 -11.64 -14.45 13.55
C PHE A 36 -12.35 -14.28 14.90
N PRO A 37 -13.15 -13.21 15.13
CA PRO A 37 -13.92 -13.08 16.37
C PRO A 37 -15.14 -14.01 16.46
N ALA A 38 -15.69 -14.45 15.32
CA ALA A 38 -16.92 -15.26 15.28
C ALA A 38 -16.66 -16.78 15.22
N ALA A 39 -15.44 -17.20 14.89
CA ALA A 39 -15.09 -18.61 14.78
C ALA A 39 -14.91 -19.23 16.19
N PHE A 40 -15.92 -19.99 16.63
CA PHE A 40 -15.93 -20.67 17.92
C PHE A 40 -14.75 -21.64 18.11
N GLU A 41 -14.22 -22.21 17.04
CA GLU A 41 -13.08 -23.14 17.08
C GLU A 41 -11.74 -22.45 17.41
N LEU A 42 -11.64 -21.15 17.17
CA LEU A 42 -10.46 -20.34 17.44
C LEU A 42 -10.48 -19.72 18.84
N ARG A 43 -11.61 -19.82 19.54
CA ARG A 43 -11.79 -19.34 20.91
C ARG A 43 -11.05 -20.26 21.89
N GLN A 44 -10.22 -19.70 22.76
CA GLN A 44 -9.34 -20.42 23.69
C GLN A 44 -8.32 -21.37 23.03
N LYS A 45 -8.07 -21.23 21.72
CA LYS A 45 -6.94 -21.90 21.08
C LYS A 45 -5.72 -21.00 21.20
N GLY A 46 -4.69 -21.50 21.86
CA GLY A 46 -3.39 -20.84 21.87
C GLY A 46 -2.55 -21.17 20.62
N PHE A 47 -1.69 -20.24 20.20
CA PHE A 47 -0.70 -20.43 19.13
C PHE A 47 0.58 -19.66 19.41
N LEU A 48 1.70 -20.39 19.40
CA LEU A 48 3.03 -19.97 19.85
C LEU A 48 3.04 -19.35 21.27
N TRP A 49 2.78 -18.04 21.36
CA TRP A 49 2.82 -17.27 22.62
C TRP A 49 1.47 -16.63 22.96
N ALA A 50 0.51 -16.61 22.03
CA ALA A 50 -0.84 -16.15 22.35
C ALA A 50 -1.65 -17.28 22.97
N GLU A 51 -2.33 -16.98 24.07
CA GLU A 51 -3.19 -17.93 24.77
C GLU A 51 -4.56 -18.12 24.10
N ASP A 52 -5.03 -17.12 23.35
CA ASP A 52 -6.30 -17.16 22.62
C ASP A 52 -6.23 -16.32 21.33
N LEU A 53 -6.53 -16.94 20.18
CA LEU A 53 -6.51 -16.26 18.87
C LEU A 53 -7.71 -15.32 18.68
N SER A 54 -8.81 -15.55 19.40
CA SER A 54 -10.02 -14.75 19.32
C SER A 54 -9.93 -13.47 20.16
N SER A 55 -9.11 -13.46 21.22
CA SER A 55 -8.79 -12.27 22.02
C SER A 55 -7.48 -11.63 21.58
N PHE A 56 -7.11 -10.51 22.23
CA PHE A 56 -5.78 -9.93 22.07
C PHE A 56 -4.72 -10.84 22.71
N ASP A 57 -3.49 -10.69 22.23
CA ASP A 57 -2.29 -11.34 22.74
C ASP A 57 -1.61 -10.37 23.72
N SER A 58 -1.20 -10.83 24.90
CA SER A 58 -0.45 -10.01 25.87
C SER A 58 0.83 -10.72 26.29
N ILE A 59 1.98 -10.12 25.96
CA ILE A 59 3.30 -10.57 26.42
C ILE A 59 3.82 -9.73 27.59
N LEU A 60 3.43 -8.46 27.65
CA LEU A 60 3.84 -7.52 28.69
C LEU A 60 2.61 -6.72 29.12
N ASP A 61 2.09 -7.01 30.30
CA ASP A 61 1.09 -6.19 30.97
C ASP A 61 1.80 -5.12 31.79
N PHE A 62 1.51 -3.86 31.50
CA PHE A 62 2.14 -2.73 32.18
C PHE A 62 1.53 -2.46 33.56
N GLY A 63 0.34 -2.99 33.86
CA GLY A 63 -0.38 -2.73 35.11
C GLY A 63 -0.91 -1.29 35.23
N PHE A 64 -0.68 -0.44 34.24
CA PHE A 64 -1.24 0.89 34.08
C PHE A 64 -1.71 1.10 32.63
N HIS A 65 -2.84 1.77 32.45
CA HIS A 65 -3.42 2.01 31.14
C HIS A 65 -2.77 3.22 30.48
N ILE A 66 -2.03 3.01 29.38
CA ILE A 66 -1.48 4.10 28.57
C ILE A 66 -2.58 4.59 27.62
N PRO A 67 -2.95 5.89 27.66
CA PRO A 67 -3.90 6.45 26.71
C PRO A 67 -3.42 6.17 25.27
N VAL A 68 -4.33 5.71 24.40
CA VAL A 68 -4.08 5.35 22.99
C VAL A 68 -3.41 3.99 22.75
N TYR A 69 -2.59 3.47 23.66
CA TYR A 69 -1.88 2.20 23.45
C TYR A 69 -2.56 1.00 24.13
N GLY A 70 -3.14 1.20 25.31
CA GLY A 70 -3.71 0.13 26.12
C GLY A 70 -2.86 -0.18 27.35
N ASP A 71 -3.18 -1.28 28.01
CA ASP A 71 -2.56 -1.80 29.23
C ASP A 71 -1.54 -2.92 28.97
N HIS A 72 -1.47 -3.43 27.73
CA HIS A 72 -0.61 -4.55 27.34
C HIS A 72 0.20 -4.28 26.06
N ILE A 73 1.16 -5.16 25.74
CA ILE A 73 1.83 -5.25 24.43
C ILE A 73 1.47 -6.55 23.75
N SER A 74 0.91 -6.47 22.55
CA SER A 74 0.67 -7.62 21.68
C SER A 74 1.87 -7.86 20.76
N LEU A 75 2.55 -9.00 20.85
CA LEU A 75 3.72 -9.26 20.02
C LEU A 75 3.34 -9.46 18.54
N PHE A 76 2.17 -10.05 18.27
CA PHE A 76 1.69 -10.18 16.89
C PHE A 76 1.50 -8.84 16.19
N THR A 77 1.09 -7.79 16.90
CA THR A 77 0.92 -6.45 16.31
C THR A 77 2.26 -5.80 16.03
N LEU A 78 3.25 -5.99 16.90
CA LEU A 78 4.63 -5.56 16.66
C LEU A 78 5.26 -6.27 15.45
N LEU A 79 5.07 -7.59 15.33
CA LEU A 79 5.56 -8.36 14.19
C LEU A 79 4.89 -7.95 12.88
N MET A 80 3.58 -7.74 12.90
CA MET A 80 2.81 -7.22 11.76
C MET A 80 3.32 -5.85 11.33
N ALA A 81 3.53 -4.93 12.27
CA ALA A 81 4.05 -3.60 11.97
C ALA A 81 5.50 -3.66 11.44
N GLY A 82 6.37 -4.49 12.04
CA GLY A 82 7.74 -4.69 11.60
C GLY A 82 7.83 -5.26 10.18
N THR A 83 7.01 -6.27 9.86
CA THR A 83 6.93 -6.84 8.51
C THR A 83 6.34 -5.86 7.50
N THR A 84 5.33 -5.09 7.88
CA THR A 84 4.76 -4.03 7.01
C THR A 84 5.77 -2.92 6.75
N LEU A 85 6.58 -2.55 7.75
CA LEU A 85 7.66 -1.59 7.60
C LEU A 85 8.74 -2.12 6.64
N ALA A 86 9.14 -3.39 6.78
CA ALA A 86 10.09 -4.03 5.88
C ALA A 86 9.55 -4.13 4.44
N TYR A 87 8.27 -4.49 4.27
CA TYR A 87 7.60 -4.48 2.97
C TYR A 87 7.60 -3.08 2.34
N THR A 88 7.24 -2.07 3.14
CA THR A 88 7.21 -0.67 2.71
C THR A 88 8.60 -0.21 2.28
N TYR A 89 9.64 -0.52 3.07
CA TYR A 89 11.02 -0.21 2.73
C TYR A 89 11.44 -0.84 1.40
N MET A 90 11.15 -2.13 1.22
CA MET A 90 11.50 -2.87 -0.01
C MET A 90 10.71 -2.39 -1.24
N ASN A 91 9.48 -1.93 -1.06
CA ASN A 91 8.62 -1.43 -2.14
C ASN A 91 8.83 0.07 -2.42
N SER A 92 9.34 0.83 -1.46
CA SER A 92 9.59 2.28 -1.60
C SER A 92 10.51 2.62 -2.78
N GLY A 93 11.46 1.74 -3.12
CA GLY A 93 12.32 1.92 -4.30
C GLY A 93 11.62 1.71 -5.65
N ASN A 94 10.44 1.08 -5.67
CA ASN A 94 9.64 0.87 -6.88
C ASN A 94 8.54 1.93 -7.04
N MET A 95 8.18 2.64 -5.97
CA MET A 95 7.22 3.74 -6.00
C MET A 95 7.90 5.05 -6.38
N GLN A 96 8.13 5.23 -7.69
CA GLN A 96 8.39 6.55 -8.26
C GLN A 96 7.10 7.35 -8.29
N THR A 97 6.69 7.89 -7.15
CA THR A 97 5.59 8.86 -7.10
C THR A 97 6.21 10.28 -7.18
N PRO A 98 5.94 11.06 -8.23
CA PRO A 98 6.37 12.44 -8.34
C PRO A 98 5.73 13.23 -7.21
N GLN A 99 6.61 13.81 -6.39
CA GLN A 99 6.22 14.74 -5.35
C GLN A 99 5.49 15.93 -6.00
N GLN A 100 4.21 16.07 -5.67
CA GLN A 100 3.50 17.32 -5.93
C GLN A 100 3.96 18.35 -4.90
N PRO A 101 4.34 19.58 -5.30
CA PRO A 101 4.71 20.62 -4.35
C PRO A 101 3.50 20.95 -3.47
N GLY A 102 3.66 20.76 -2.16
CA GLY A 102 2.62 21.04 -1.15
C GLY A 102 2.02 19.81 -0.45
N MET A 103 2.38 18.58 -0.83
CA MET A 103 1.98 17.38 -0.09
C MET A 103 3.18 16.80 0.68
N PRO A 104 3.00 16.36 1.94
CA PRO A 104 4.06 15.71 2.72
C PRO A 104 4.61 14.51 1.95
N ASP A 105 5.91 14.24 2.09
CA ASP A 105 6.57 13.12 1.42
C ASP A 105 5.80 11.83 1.72
N MET A 106 5.15 11.27 0.70
CA MET A 106 4.25 10.12 0.87
C MET A 106 5.00 8.91 1.44
N ARG A 107 6.33 8.88 1.28
CA ARG A 107 7.22 7.90 1.92
C ARG A 107 7.18 8.00 3.44
N VAL A 108 7.20 9.21 3.99
CA VAL A 108 7.15 9.44 5.44
C VAL A 108 5.81 9.00 6.01
N ILE A 109 4.71 9.29 5.33
CA ILE A 109 3.37 8.81 5.71
C ILE A 109 3.29 7.28 5.71
N MET A 110 3.89 6.61 4.72
CA MET A 110 3.90 5.15 4.68
C MET A 110 4.76 4.52 5.79
N TYR A 111 5.82 5.18 6.26
CA TYR A 111 6.60 4.69 7.40
C TYR A 111 5.93 4.95 8.75
N ILE A 112 5.13 6.01 8.88
CA ILE A 112 4.37 6.33 10.09
C ILE A 112 3.14 5.42 10.24
N PHE A 113 2.51 5.02 9.13
CA PHE A 113 1.27 4.24 9.16
C PHE A 113 1.38 2.90 9.94
N PRO A 114 2.42 2.05 9.74
CA PRO A 114 2.60 0.83 10.52
C PRO A 114 2.74 1.10 12.02
N PHE A 115 3.38 2.22 12.39
CA PHE A 115 3.52 2.60 13.79
C PHE A 115 2.17 2.94 14.41
N MET A 116 1.34 3.73 13.74
CA MET A 116 -0.05 4.00 14.16
C MET A 116 -0.88 2.72 14.28
N MET A 117 -0.65 1.76 13.36
CA MET A 117 -1.37 0.50 13.35
C MET A 117 -1.13 -0.35 14.60
N ILE A 118 0.05 -0.25 15.23
CA ILE A 118 0.35 -0.92 16.50
C ILE A 118 -0.64 -0.45 17.57
N PHE A 119 -0.78 0.86 17.77
CA PHE A 119 -1.69 1.44 18.77
C PHE A 119 -3.14 1.02 18.54
N PHE A 120 -3.58 0.97 17.28
CA PHE A 120 -4.95 0.58 16.95
C PHE A 120 -5.18 -0.93 17.13
N PHE A 121 -4.30 -1.79 16.60
CA PHE A 121 -4.48 -3.25 16.60
C PHE A 121 -4.10 -3.93 17.91
N ASN A 122 -3.44 -3.23 18.84
CA ASN A 122 -3.04 -3.78 20.14
C ASN A 122 -4.24 -4.43 20.87
N ASN A 123 -5.37 -3.73 20.88
CA ASN A 123 -6.60 -4.16 21.56
C ASN A 123 -7.51 -5.07 20.68
N TYR A 124 -7.05 -5.50 19.50
CA TYR A 124 -7.82 -6.36 18.60
C TYR A 124 -7.37 -7.83 18.69
N SER A 125 -8.18 -8.73 18.12
CA SER A 125 -7.89 -10.16 18.05
C SER A 125 -6.48 -10.45 17.51
N ALA A 126 -5.74 -11.29 18.23
CA ALA A 126 -4.42 -11.77 17.88
C ALA A 126 -4.42 -12.51 16.54
N GLY A 127 -5.49 -13.25 16.24
CA GLY A 127 -5.68 -13.95 14.96
C GLY A 127 -5.71 -12.98 13.77
N LEU A 128 -6.34 -11.81 13.92
CA LEU A 128 -6.36 -10.78 12.89
C LEU A 128 -4.94 -10.25 12.62
N SER A 129 -4.21 -9.89 13.67
CA SER A 129 -2.84 -9.38 13.58
C SER A 129 -1.87 -10.42 13.01
N TYR A 130 -2.03 -11.69 13.41
CA TYR A 130 -1.27 -12.81 12.86
C TYR A 130 -1.57 -13.04 11.37
N TYR A 131 -2.82 -12.97 10.95
CA TYR A 131 -3.18 -13.05 9.52
C TYR A 131 -2.48 -11.96 8.71
N TYR A 132 -2.48 -10.72 9.18
CA TYR A 132 -1.77 -9.63 8.49
C TYR A 132 -0.26 -9.83 8.45
N PHE A 133 0.33 -10.35 9.53
CA PHE A 133 1.74 -10.71 9.57
C PHE A 133 2.08 -11.75 8.50
N VAL A 134 1.37 -12.88 8.47
CA VAL A 134 1.61 -13.96 7.48
C VAL A 134 1.34 -13.47 6.06
N SER A 135 0.25 -12.73 5.84
CA SER A 135 -0.11 -12.20 4.53
C SER A 135 0.95 -11.24 3.97
N THR A 136 1.44 -10.34 4.80
CA THR A 136 2.51 -9.40 4.44
C THR A 136 3.83 -10.13 4.21
N LEU A 137 4.14 -11.13 5.03
CA LEU A 137 5.33 -11.97 4.87
C LEU A 137 5.29 -12.74 3.54
N LEU A 138 4.17 -13.38 3.21
CA LEU A 138 3.96 -14.05 1.93
C LEU A 138 4.06 -13.08 0.76
N SER A 139 3.55 -11.86 0.92
CA SER A 139 3.68 -10.81 -0.10
C SER A 139 5.13 -10.39 -0.32
N ILE A 140 5.92 -10.25 0.75
CA ILE A 140 7.38 -10.02 0.67
C ILE A 140 8.05 -11.18 -0.06
N VAL A 141 7.76 -12.42 0.33
CA VAL A 141 8.36 -13.62 -0.29
C VAL A 141 8.02 -13.70 -1.77
N MET A 142 6.76 -13.47 -2.15
CA MET A 142 6.34 -13.41 -3.55
C MET A 142 7.05 -12.27 -4.30
N MET A 143 7.15 -11.08 -3.70
CA MET A 143 7.85 -9.94 -4.31
C MET A 143 9.34 -10.23 -4.54
N VAL A 144 10.02 -10.81 -3.55
CA VAL A 144 11.43 -11.22 -3.65
C VAL A 144 11.58 -12.31 -4.68
N MET A 145 10.71 -13.32 -4.68
CA MET A 145 10.72 -14.40 -5.66
C MET A 145 10.52 -13.87 -7.08
N ILE A 146 9.55 -12.96 -7.30
CA ILE A 146 9.34 -12.34 -8.62
C ILE A 146 10.56 -11.51 -9.04
N LYS A 147 11.14 -10.71 -8.13
CA LYS A 147 12.33 -9.91 -8.44
C LYS A 147 13.54 -10.78 -8.77
N GLN A 148 13.79 -11.84 -7.99
CA GLN A 148 14.95 -12.72 -8.15
C GLN A 148 14.81 -13.68 -9.34
N PHE A 149 13.62 -14.25 -9.56
CA PHE A 149 13.40 -15.28 -10.59
C PHE A 149 12.83 -14.74 -11.92
N PHE A 150 11.98 -13.70 -11.89
CA PHE A 150 11.27 -13.21 -13.08
C PHE A 150 11.85 -11.93 -13.67
N VAL A 151 12.45 -11.07 -12.84
CA VAL A 151 12.97 -9.77 -13.28
C VAL A 151 14.50 -9.85 -13.42
N ASN A 152 14.96 -10.28 -14.60
CA ASN A 152 16.29 -9.92 -15.05
C ASN A 152 16.31 -8.40 -15.25
N GLU A 153 16.78 -7.65 -14.25
CA GLU A 153 16.82 -6.19 -14.28
C GLU A 153 17.48 -5.65 -15.55
N ASP A 154 18.46 -6.36 -16.11
CA ASP A 154 19.14 -5.98 -17.35
C ASP A 154 18.23 -6.08 -18.57
N LYS A 155 17.43 -7.15 -18.69
CA LYS A 155 16.44 -7.27 -19.78
C LYS A 155 15.32 -6.25 -19.62
N LEU A 156 14.95 -5.89 -18.40
CA LEU A 156 13.90 -4.90 -18.15
C LEU A 156 14.38 -3.47 -18.44
N LYS A 157 15.62 -3.12 -18.03
CA LYS A 157 16.26 -1.83 -18.32
C LYS A 157 16.49 -1.65 -19.82
N VAL A 158 16.95 -2.69 -20.53
CA VAL A 158 17.08 -2.67 -22.00
C VAL A 158 15.73 -2.53 -22.67
N LYS A 159 14.70 -3.30 -22.27
CA LYS A 159 13.36 -3.21 -22.86
C LYS A 159 12.65 -1.89 -22.55
N MET A 160 12.92 -1.27 -21.40
CA MET A 160 12.46 0.08 -21.07
C MET A 160 13.22 1.15 -21.85
N ALA A 161 14.53 1.00 -22.06
CA ALA A 161 15.33 1.89 -22.90
C ALA A 161 14.90 1.80 -24.37
N GLU A 162 14.65 0.61 -24.89
CA GLU A 162 14.11 0.36 -26.23
C GLU A 162 12.68 0.89 -26.37
N ARG A 163 11.81 0.73 -25.36
CA ARG A 163 10.47 1.34 -25.37
C ARG A 163 10.52 2.86 -25.32
N LYS A 164 11.46 3.44 -24.57
CA LYS A 164 11.69 4.90 -24.55
C LYS A 164 12.24 5.39 -25.89
N ALA A 165 13.19 4.68 -26.50
CA ALA A 165 13.76 5.00 -27.81
C ALA A 165 12.72 4.84 -28.94
N ASN A 166 11.90 3.79 -28.92
CA ASN A 166 10.82 3.57 -29.88
C ASN A 166 9.67 4.59 -29.70
N ASN A 167 9.35 4.99 -28.46
CA ASN A 167 8.40 6.09 -28.22
C ASN A 167 8.95 7.45 -28.68
N ALA A 168 10.27 7.69 -28.56
CA ALA A 168 10.91 8.89 -29.08
C ALA A 168 10.97 8.91 -30.62
N ALA A 169 11.15 7.75 -31.25
CA ALA A 169 11.22 7.61 -32.71
C ALA A 169 9.85 7.63 -33.42
N ASN A 170 8.76 7.28 -32.74
CA ASN A 170 7.41 7.27 -33.33
C ASN A 170 6.35 7.86 -32.37
N PRO A 171 6.18 9.19 -32.32
CA PRO A 171 5.22 9.85 -31.43
C PRO A 171 3.73 9.63 -31.78
N LYS A 172 3.40 8.77 -32.76
CA LYS A 172 2.03 8.65 -33.34
C LYS A 172 1.24 7.39 -32.99
N VAL A 173 1.73 6.48 -32.14
CA VAL A 173 1.00 5.23 -31.81
C VAL A 173 0.64 5.13 -30.32
N LYS A 174 -0.09 6.10 -29.80
CA LYS A 174 -1.00 5.86 -28.66
C LYS A 174 -2.35 6.45 -29.04
N LYS A 175 -3.26 5.62 -29.55
CA LYS A 175 -4.69 5.98 -29.65
C LYS A 175 -5.12 6.41 -28.25
N LYS A 176 -5.37 7.71 -28.06
CA LYS A 176 -5.89 8.26 -26.81
C LYS A 176 -7.11 7.44 -26.41
N SER A 177 -7.14 6.91 -25.19
CA SER A 177 -8.36 6.30 -24.66
C SER A 177 -9.41 7.40 -24.50
N LYS A 178 -10.67 7.16 -24.89
CA LYS A 178 -11.77 8.14 -24.79
C LYS A 178 -11.91 8.75 -23.39
N PHE A 179 -11.52 8.02 -22.35
CA PHE A 179 -11.51 8.51 -20.96
C PHE A 179 -10.40 9.56 -20.72
N GLN A 180 -9.22 9.37 -21.31
CA GLN A 180 -8.10 10.31 -21.20
C GLN A 180 -8.40 11.64 -21.88
N GLU A 181 -9.12 11.62 -22.99
CA GLU A 181 -9.55 12.82 -23.70
C GLU A 181 -10.58 13.62 -22.91
N ARG A 182 -11.59 12.94 -22.33
CA ARG A 182 -12.57 13.57 -21.43
C ARG A 182 -11.96 14.18 -20.17
N LEU A 183 -10.95 13.52 -19.59
CA LEU A 183 -10.25 14.05 -18.41
C LEU A 183 -9.48 15.33 -18.74
N GLU A 184 -8.92 15.40 -19.96
CA GLU A 184 -8.18 16.56 -20.47
C GLU A 184 -9.13 17.75 -20.73
N GLU A 185 -10.31 17.49 -21.29
CA GLU A 185 -11.37 18.50 -21.46
C GLU A 185 -11.84 19.06 -20.12
N MET A 186 -12.13 18.19 -19.14
CA MET A 186 -12.55 18.64 -17.81
C MET A 186 -11.48 19.49 -17.11
N GLN A 187 -10.20 19.14 -17.23
CA GLN A 187 -9.12 19.95 -16.66
C GLN A 187 -8.96 21.31 -17.34
N ARG A 188 -9.08 21.38 -18.67
CA ARG A 188 -9.03 22.65 -19.40
C ARG A 188 -10.19 23.56 -18.98
N GLN A 189 -11.40 23.00 -18.87
CA GLN A 189 -12.57 23.71 -18.36
C GLN A 189 -12.35 24.21 -16.92
N GLN A 190 -11.72 23.40 -16.06
CA GLN A 190 -11.41 23.80 -14.68
C GLN A 190 -10.42 24.98 -14.64
N GLN A 191 -9.41 24.98 -15.52
CA GLN A 191 -8.43 26.05 -15.61
C GLN A 191 -9.01 27.33 -16.21
N GLU A 192 -9.90 27.23 -17.18
CA GLU A 192 -10.65 28.36 -17.71
C GLU A 192 -11.57 28.97 -16.66
N MET A 193 -12.30 28.14 -15.90
CA MET A 193 -13.11 28.57 -14.76
C MET A 193 -12.26 29.28 -13.68
N LEU A 194 -11.07 28.78 -13.38
CA LEU A 194 -10.14 29.42 -12.43
C LEU A 194 -9.56 30.73 -12.96
N LYS A 195 -9.29 30.82 -14.27
CA LYS A 195 -8.84 32.08 -14.91
C LYS A 195 -9.96 33.12 -14.94
N ASN A 196 -11.19 32.70 -15.22
CA ASN A 196 -12.35 33.58 -15.21
C ASN A 196 -12.76 34.01 -13.80
N ARG A 197 -12.49 33.21 -12.75
CA ARG A 197 -12.64 33.62 -11.34
C ARG A 197 -11.56 34.58 -10.84
N LYS A 198 -10.43 34.69 -11.55
CA LYS A 198 -9.30 35.57 -11.19
C LYS A 198 -9.30 36.89 -11.98
N LYS A 199 -10.20 37.05 -12.96
CA LYS A 199 -10.53 38.32 -13.61
C LYS A 199 -11.77 38.91 -12.94
#